data_AF-A0A2V5P981-F1
#
_entry.id   AF-A0A2V5P981-F1
#
_cell.length_a   1.000
_cell.length_b   1.000
_cell.length_c   1.000
_cell.angle_alpha   90.00
_cell.angle_beta   90.00
_cell.angle_gamma   90.00
#
_symmetry.space_group_name_H-M   'P 1'
#
loop_
_entity.id
_entity.type
_entity.pdbx_description
1 polymer ?
#
loop_
_entity_poly.entity_id
_entity_poly.type
_entity_poly.pdbx_seq_one_letter_code
_entity_poly.pdbx_strand_id
1 'polypeptide(L)'
;MAFLAYCLHISLRARLQALAPGLTPRSMLEKFAAIQMLDVHFPTTDGRELVFCRYTQPEKDHKMLLAQLGWELPPQSPPRISQKGEWLKE
;
A
#
# COMPACT_ATOMS: atom_id res chain seq x y z
N MET A 1 12.50 -15.28 11.80
CA MET A 1 11.86 -14.04 11.31
C MET A 1 12.75 -12.79 11.33
N ALA A 2 13.93 -12.77 11.95
CA ALA A 2 14.77 -11.56 12.03
C ALA A 2 15.59 -11.26 10.75
N PHE A 3 16.00 -12.29 9.98
CA PHE A 3 16.89 -12.11 8.84
C PHE A 3 16.27 -11.27 7.71
N LEU A 4 15.03 -11.56 7.30
CA LEU A 4 14.34 -10.80 6.24
C LEU A 4 14.11 -9.34 6.63
N ALA A 5 13.70 -9.09 7.87
CA ALA A 5 13.52 -7.73 8.38
C ALA A 5 14.85 -6.96 8.37
N TYR A 6 15.95 -7.61 8.75
CA TYR A 6 17.29 -7.03 8.70
C TYR A 6 17.76 -6.76 7.27
N CYS A 7 17.59 -7.72 6.35
CA CYS A 7 17.90 -7.54 4.94
C CYS A 7 17.13 -6.38 4.32
N LEU A 8 15.83 -6.27 4.62
CA LEU A 8 15.00 -5.14 4.21
C LEU A 8 15.54 -3.83 4.77
N HIS A 9 15.84 -3.77 6.08
CA HIS A 9 16.34 -2.57 6.74
C HIS A 9 17.66 -2.08 6.14
N ILE A 10 18.64 -2.97 5.94
CA ILE A 10 19.95 -2.61 5.37
C ILE A 10 19.81 -2.22 3.90
N SER A 11 18.96 -2.90 3.11
CA SER A 11 18.72 -2.55 1.71
C SER A 11 18.08 -1.17 1.56
N LEU A 12 17.09 -0.85 2.41
CA LEU A 12 16.46 0.47 2.45
C LEU A 12 17.47 1.54 2.86
N ARG A 13 18.30 1.29 3.88
CA ARG A 13 19.36 2.22 4.30
C ARG A 13 20.32 2.55 3.16
N ALA A 14 20.79 1.54 2.43
CA ALA A 14 21.70 1.74 1.31
C ALA A 14 21.06 2.57 0.18
N ARG A 15 19.79 2.32 -0.15
CA ARG A 15 19.06 3.11 -1.15
C ARG A 15 18.83 4.55 -0.72
N LEU A 16 18.43 4.76 0.54
CA LEU A 16 18.19 6.09 1.10
C LEU A 16 19.47 6.92 1.16
N GLN A 17 20.62 6.32 1.44
CA GLN A 17 21.90 7.05 1.44
C GLN A 17 22.20 7.71 0.09
N ALA A 18 21.80 7.08 -1.02
CA ALA A 18 22.02 7.60 -2.37
C ALA A 18 20.95 8.63 -2.79
N LEU A 19 19.68 8.41 -2.42
CA LEU A 19 18.54 9.17 -2.96
C LEU A 19 17.98 10.23 -1.99
N ALA A 20 18.11 10.01 -0.68
CA ALA A 20 17.56 10.87 0.37
C ALA A 20 18.35 10.72 1.69
N PRO A 21 19.58 11.27 1.79
CA PRO A 21 20.49 11.02 2.91
C PRO A 21 20.01 11.57 4.27
N GLY A 22 18.96 12.39 4.29
CA GLY A 22 18.32 12.90 5.51
C GLY A 22 17.22 12.01 6.09
N LEU A 23 16.85 10.91 5.41
CA LEU A 23 15.78 10.02 5.83
C LEU A 23 16.32 8.71 6.42
N THR A 24 15.75 8.32 7.56
CA THR A 24 16.00 6.99 8.12
C THR A 24 15.02 5.97 7.53
N PRO A 25 15.42 4.69 7.38
CA PRO A 25 14.50 3.63 6.94
C PRO A 25 13.22 3.55 7.79
N ARG A 26 13.35 3.79 9.10
CA ARG A 26 12.22 3.79 10.02
C ARG A 26 11.23 4.91 9.70
N SER A 27 11.70 6.16 9.61
CA SER A 27 10.84 7.31 9.32
C SER A 27 10.17 7.20 7.95
N MET A 28 10.87 6.64 6.96
CA MET A 28 10.30 6.33 5.65
C MET A 28 9.14 5.33 5.76
N LEU A 29 9.34 4.21 6.47
CA LEU A 29 8.29 3.20 6.66
C LEU A 29 7.11 3.74 7.46
N GLU A 30 7.35 4.54 8.49
CA GLU A 30 6.29 5.21 9.27
C GLU A 30 5.45 6.13 8.39
N LYS A 31 6.07 6.86 7.45
CA LYS A 31 5.33 7.67 6.47
C LYS A 31 4.49 6.80 5.52
N PHE A 32 5.08 5.78 4.92
CA PHE A 32 4.33 4.90 4.01
C PHE A 32 3.21 4.11 4.72
N ALA A 33 3.33 3.86 6.02
CA ALA A 33 2.28 3.21 6.81
C ALA A 33 0.97 4.02 6.88
N ALA A 34 1.01 5.33 6.61
CA ALA A 34 -0.19 6.15 6.48
C ALA A 34 -1.01 5.84 5.20
N ILE A 35 -0.39 5.19 4.21
CA ILE A 35 -1.10 4.65 3.04
C ILE A 35 -1.75 3.32 3.46
N GLN A 36 -3.02 3.38 3.82
CA GLN A 36 -3.76 2.24 4.34
C GLN A 36 -4.46 1.48 3.20
N MET A 37 -4.43 0.15 3.27
CA MET A 37 -5.29 -0.71 2.45
C MET A 37 -6.64 -0.86 3.15
N LEU A 38 -7.72 -0.66 2.39
CA LEU A 38 -9.09 -0.68 2.87
C LEU A 38 -9.95 -1.58 1.97
N ASP A 39 -10.82 -2.35 2.59
CA ASP A 39 -11.89 -3.08 1.92
C ASP A 39 -13.20 -2.35 2.14
N VAL A 40 -13.76 -1.79 1.06
CA VAL A 40 -15.02 -1.04 1.12
C VAL A 40 -16.13 -1.88 0.52
N HIS A 41 -17.19 -2.10 1.31
CA HIS A 41 -18.33 -2.94 0.94
C HIS A 41 -19.56 -2.06 0.68
N PHE A 42 -20.10 -2.15 -0.54
CA PHE A 42 -21.32 -1.44 -0.92
C PHE A 42 -22.47 -2.42 -1.16
N PRO A 43 -23.62 -2.25 -0.49
CA PRO A 43 -24.80 -3.07 -0.81
C PRO A 43 -25.34 -2.67 -2.19
N THR A 44 -25.57 -3.67 -3.05
CA THR A 44 -26.25 -3.49 -4.33
C THR A 44 -27.75 -3.77 -4.18
N THR A 45 -28.57 -3.22 -5.09
CA THR A 45 -30.04 -3.40 -5.09
C THR A 45 -30.47 -4.86 -5.18
N ASP A 46 -29.62 -5.73 -5.76
CA ASP A 46 -29.88 -7.16 -5.96
C ASP A 46 -29.45 -8.02 -4.75
N GLY A 47 -29.12 -7.42 -3.60
CA GLY A 47 -28.71 -8.14 -2.39
C GLY A 47 -27.28 -8.68 -2.40
N ARG A 48 -26.49 -8.35 -3.43
CA ARG A 48 -25.04 -8.64 -3.49
C ARG A 48 -24.25 -7.50 -2.87
N GLU A 49 -23.01 -7.76 -2.46
CA GLU A 49 -22.06 -6.75 -1.99
C GLU A 49 -21.00 -6.49 -3.05
N LEU A 50 -20.72 -5.23 -3.31
CA LEU A 50 -19.63 -4.81 -4.18
C LEU A 50 -18.44 -4.42 -3.31
N VAL A 51 -17.35 -5.17 -3.44
CA VAL A 51 -16.13 -5.07 -2.62
C VAL A 51 -15.04 -4.36 -3.41
N PHE A 52 -14.52 -3.27 -2.83
CA PHE A 52 -13.36 -2.54 -3.34
C PHE A 52 -12.17 -2.71 -2.39
N CYS A 53 -11.14 -3.43 -2.83
CA CYS A 53 -9.85 -3.49 -2.15
C CYS A 53 -8.95 -2.37 -2.72
N ARG A 54 -8.77 -1.28 -1.97
CA ARG A 54 -8.11 -0.05 -2.47
C ARG A 54 -7.18 0.52 -1.41
N TYR A 55 -6.12 1.20 -1.83
CA TYR A 55 -5.29 1.99 -0.91
C TYR A 55 -5.80 3.43 -0.80
N THR A 56 -5.52 4.09 0.33
CA THR A 56 -5.82 5.51 0.52
C THR A 56 -4.98 6.39 -0.40
N GLN A 57 -5.57 7.48 -0.89
CA GLN A 57 -4.87 8.38 -1.80
C GLN A 57 -3.58 8.94 -1.14
N PRO A 58 -2.40 8.77 -1.75
CA PRO A 58 -1.17 9.30 -1.19
C PRO A 58 -1.20 10.83 -1.10
N GLU A 59 -0.90 11.35 0.09
CA GLU A 59 -0.61 12.76 0.35
C GLU A 59 0.62 13.28 -0.39
N LYS A 60 0.85 14.59 -0.32
CA LYS A 60 1.92 15.28 -1.06
C LYS A 60 3.31 14.78 -0.67
N ASP A 61 3.55 14.52 0.61
CA ASP A 61 4.84 14.03 1.10
C ASP A 61 5.09 12.59 0.64
N HIS A 62 4.06 11.72 0.64
CA HIS A 62 4.15 10.38 0.07
C HIS A 62 4.53 10.42 -1.41
N LYS A 63 3.89 11.29 -2.21
CA LYS A 63 4.22 11.45 -3.64
C LYS A 63 5.65 11.93 -3.84
N MET A 64 6.12 12.87 -3.02
CA MET A 64 7.50 13.34 -3.06
C MET A 64 8.50 12.21 -2.77
N LEU A 65 8.22 11.38 -1.75
CA LEU A 65 9.06 10.24 -1.41
C LEU A 65 9.08 9.17 -2.49
N LEU A 66 7.91 8.85 -3.07
CA LEU A 66 7.81 7.92 -4.20
C LEU A 66 8.65 8.39 -5.39
N ALA A 67 8.56 9.68 -5.73
CA ALA A 67 9.36 10.27 -6.81
C ALA A 67 10.86 10.22 -6.52
N GLN A 68 11.29 10.54 -5.29
CA GLN A 68 12.70 10.46 -4.90
C GLN A 68 13.24 9.03 -4.95
N LEU A 69 12.41 8.04 -4.65
CA LEU A 69 12.78 6.62 -4.68
C LEU A 69 12.63 6.00 -6.07
N GLY A 70 12.06 6.71 -7.04
CA GLY A 70 11.72 6.19 -8.36
C GLY A 70 10.70 5.05 -8.27
N TRP A 71 9.78 5.10 -7.32
CA TRP A 71 8.76 4.09 -7.09
C TRP A 71 7.39 4.58 -7.48
N GLU A 72 6.56 3.65 -7.96
CA GLU A 72 5.15 3.86 -8.22
C GLU A 72 4.33 2.89 -7.39
N LEU A 73 3.15 3.34 -6.96
CA LEU A 73 2.23 2.45 -6.26
C LEU A 73 1.67 1.42 -7.26
N PRO A 74 1.45 0.17 -6.81
CA PRO A 74 0.90 -0.85 -7.69
C PRO A 74 -0.49 -0.46 -8.21
N PRO A 75 -0.89 -0.95 -9.39
CA PRO A 75 -2.23 -0.75 -9.89
C PRO A 75 -3.23 -1.40 -8.93
N GLN A 76 -4.35 -0.73 -8.69
CA GLN A 76 -5.35 -1.21 -7.74
C GLN A 76 -6.30 -2.22 -8.42
N SER A 77 -6.57 -3.35 -7.76
CA SER A 77 -7.40 -4.46 -8.28
C SER A 77 -8.81 -4.03 -8.69
N PRO A 78 -9.41 -4.61 -9.74
CA PRO A 78 -10.78 -4.28 -10.12
C PRO A 78 -11.79 -4.57 -8.99
N PRO A 79 -12.94 -3.86 -8.94
CA PRO A 79 -13.98 -4.15 -7.96
C PRO A 79 -14.53 -5.55 -8.17
N ARG A 80 -14.82 -6.24 -7.05
CA ARG A 80 -15.37 -7.61 -7.05
C ARG A 80 -16.80 -7.58 -6.57
N ILE A 81 -17.64 -8.47 -7.10
CA ILE A 81 -19.01 -8.67 -6.62
C ILE A 81 -19.01 -9.95 -5.79
N SER A 82 -19.47 -9.85 -4.54
CA SER A 82 -19.60 -10.93 -3.59
C SER A 82 -21.08 -11.14 -3.26
N GLN A 83 -21.53 -12.39 -3.11
CA GLN A 83 -22.80 -12.63 -2.42
C GLN A 83 -22.52 -12.59 -0.91
N LYS A 84 -23.44 -11.99 -0.15
CA LYS A 84 -23.33 -11.76 1.29
C LYS A 84 -22.77 -13.01 2.02
N GLY A 85 -21.49 -12.99 2.38
CA GLY A 85 -20.81 -14.06 3.13
C GLY A 85 -19.95 -15.06 2.35
N GLU A 86 -19.91 -15.07 1.02
CA GLU A 86 -19.06 -15.99 0.25
C GLU A 86 -18.38 -15.33 -0.96
N TRP A 87 -17.05 -15.47 -1.01
CA TRP A 87 -16.24 -15.09 -2.18
C TRP A 87 -16.70 -15.92 -3.37
N LEU A 88 -17.40 -15.29 -4.32
CA LEU A 88 -17.61 -15.88 -5.63
C LEU A 88 -16.25 -15.96 -6.31
N LYS A 89 -15.69 -17.17 -6.39
CA LYS A 89 -14.47 -17.43 -7.16
C LYS A 89 -14.77 -17.14 -8.64
N GLU A 90 -13.82 -16.45 -9.27
CA GLU A 90 -13.79 -16.12 -10.70
C GLU A 90 -13.97 -17.34 -11.59
#